data_AF-A0A957NCQ8-F1
#
_entry.id   AF-A0A957NCQ8-F1
#
_cell.length_a   1.000
_cell.length_b   1.000
_cell.length_c   1.000
_cell.angle_alpha   90.00
_cell.angle_beta   90.00
_cell.angle_gamma   90.00
#
_symmetry.space_group_name_H-M   'P 1'
#
loop_
_entity.id
_entity.type
_entity.pdbx_description
1 polymer ?
#
loop_
_entity_poly.entity_id
_entity_poly.type
_entity_poly.pdbx_seq_one_letter_code
_entity_poly.pdbx_strand_id
1 'polypeptide(L)'
;MYLQQNLDYTLFDWSKQGDLTPIEVERAEGCYFWDSSGKRYLDWNSQIMNVNIGHGNRHVIDAIHAQAEALPYVSSFMATRVRGELGEKLAEITPGDLRKTFFTLGGAEAVENAMKIARMVTGRDKIVTRYRAYHGATAGAASAGGDPRRLPLEPGVPWIVRAHDPYRYRCLFCRELDGCNLICEDHIEQTIEMEGPQNVAAVLLEGWSGSSGLIQSPRNAEYFQRLRRYCDRHGILLIIDEVMSGFGRTGKWFAIEHADVVPDIMVMAKGLTSGYLPLGAVTVRRDIADHFDDHTLWAGLTYGGHPMCLAAASACVDVYRNDNLIERAAQMGQR
;
A
#
# COMPACT_ATOMS: atom_id res chain seq x y z
N MET A 1 5.54 13.60 31.75
CA MET A 1 4.98 14.97 31.53
C MET A 1 4.40 15.11 30.14
N TYR A 2 4.94 14.41 29.13
CA TYR A 2 4.41 14.47 27.77
C TYR A 2 3.14 13.66 27.55
N LEU A 3 2.85 12.59 28.32
CA LEU A 3 1.55 11.90 28.23
C LEU A 3 0.35 12.86 28.39
N GLN A 4 0.33 13.64 29.49
CA GLN A 4 -0.75 14.59 29.72
C GLN A 4 -0.81 15.68 28.64
N GLN A 5 0.34 16.16 28.16
CA GLN A 5 0.39 17.12 27.05
C GLN A 5 -0.23 16.54 25.77
N ASN A 6 -0.02 15.25 25.48
CA ASN A 6 -0.68 14.61 24.34
C ASN A 6 -2.19 14.54 24.54
N LEU A 7 -2.67 14.18 25.74
CA LEU A 7 -4.11 14.14 26.04
C LEU A 7 -4.78 15.52 25.98
N ASP A 8 -4.08 16.56 26.42
CA ASP A 8 -4.61 17.93 26.49
C ASP A 8 -4.57 18.65 25.14
N TYR A 9 -3.56 18.39 24.31
CA TYR A 9 -3.25 19.21 23.14
C TYR A 9 -3.27 18.45 21.80
N THR A 10 -3.55 17.15 21.78
CA THR A 10 -3.59 16.36 20.54
C THR A 10 -4.83 15.47 20.47
N LEU A 11 -5.10 14.95 19.27
CA LEU A 11 -6.13 13.94 19.04
C LEU A 11 -5.45 12.64 18.63
N PHE A 12 -5.90 11.53 19.21
CA PHE A 12 -5.47 10.20 18.81
C PHE A 12 -6.40 9.62 17.76
N ASP A 13 -5.83 9.01 16.74
CA ASP A 13 -6.58 8.37 15.66
C ASP A 13 -7.31 7.11 16.16
N TRP A 14 -8.38 6.75 15.44
CA TRP A 14 -9.19 5.54 15.65
C TRP A 14 -9.74 5.34 17.07
N SER A 15 -9.86 6.41 17.86
CA SER A 15 -10.17 6.33 19.28
C SER A 15 -11.20 7.34 19.74
N LYS A 16 -11.98 6.98 20.77
CA LYS A 16 -12.70 7.98 21.58
C LYS A 16 -11.70 8.66 22.49
N GLN A 17 -11.78 9.98 22.65
CA GLN A 17 -10.73 10.75 23.33
C GLN A 17 -10.85 10.74 24.87
N GLY A 18 -12.06 10.61 25.43
CA GLY A 18 -12.32 10.90 26.86
C GLY A 18 -11.68 9.96 27.89
N ASP A 19 -11.37 8.71 27.52
CA ASP A 19 -10.85 7.68 28.44
C ASP A 19 -9.59 6.99 27.87
N LEU A 20 -8.81 7.72 27.07
CA LEU A 20 -7.59 7.18 26.47
C LEU A 20 -6.53 6.88 27.53
N THR A 21 -5.95 5.68 27.43
CA THR A 21 -4.80 5.24 28.23
C THR A 21 -3.65 4.83 27.31
N PRO A 22 -3.09 5.76 26.51
CA PRO A 22 -2.05 5.42 25.55
C PRO A 22 -0.75 5.07 26.29
N ILE A 23 0.04 4.19 25.69
CA ILE A 23 1.35 3.81 26.22
C ILE A 23 2.31 4.99 25.99
N GLU A 24 2.95 5.47 27.06
CA GLU A 24 3.95 6.54 27.01
C GLU A 24 5.28 5.98 26.48
N VAL A 25 5.39 5.76 25.17
CA VAL A 25 6.57 5.15 24.51
C VAL A 25 7.75 6.13 24.50
N GLU A 26 8.91 5.67 24.97
CA GLU A 26 10.14 6.48 25.07
C GLU A 26 11.19 6.11 24.02
N ARG A 27 11.38 4.82 23.74
CA ARG A 27 12.40 4.32 22.80
C ARG A 27 12.04 2.98 22.19
N ALA A 28 12.68 2.63 21.07
CA ALA A 28 12.53 1.34 20.41
C ALA A 28 13.84 0.87 19.75
N GLU A 29 14.03 -0.45 19.68
CA GLU A 29 15.22 -1.12 19.15
C GLU A 29 14.85 -2.53 18.67
N GLY A 30 15.22 -2.87 17.43
CA GLY A 30 14.88 -4.17 16.84
C GLY A 30 13.37 -4.37 16.81
N CYS A 31 12.88 -5.45 17.42
CA CYS A 31 11.45 -5.75 17.55
C CYS A 31 10.85 -5.35 18.92
N TYR A 32 11.55 -4.54 19.71
CA TYR A 32 11.10 -4.12 21.03
C TYR A 32 10.90 -2.61 21.11
N PHE A 33 9.96 -2.18 21.96
CA PHE A 33 9.85 -0.80 22.44
C PHE A 33 9.71 -0.77 23.96
N TRP A 34 10.00 0.39 24.56
CA TRP A 34 9.96 0.61 25.99
C TRP A 34 9.08 1.82 26.30
N ASP A 35 8.27 1.70 27.35
CA ASP A 35 7.58 2.86 27.92
C ASP A 35 8.48 3.64 28.87
N SER A 36 8.04 4.83 29.28
CA SER A 36 8.74 5.75 30.19
C SER A 36 9.07 5.18 31.57
N SER A 37 8.46 4.05 31.96
CA SER A 37 8.80 3.32 33.20
C SER A 37 9.93 2.30 33.00
N GLY A 38 10.40 2.12 31.76
CA GLY A 38 11.39 1.12 31.37
C GLY A 38 10.79 -0.26 31.10
N LYS A 39 9.46 -0.41 31.08
CA LYS A 39 8.83 -1.70 30.74
C LYS A 39 9.01 -1.97 29.26
N ARG A 40 9.52 -3.17 28.94
CA ARG A 40 9.77 -3.63 27.57
C ARG A 40 8.55 -4.34 26.98
N TYR A 41 8.24 -4.03 25.73
CA TYR A 41 7.19 -4.63 24.93
C TYR A 41 7.80 -5.29 23.70
N LEU A 42 7.44 -6.53 23.41
CA LEU A 42 7.72 -7.17 22.13
C LEU A 42 6.64 -6.71 21.13
N ASP A 43 7.05 -6.09 20.05
CA ASP A 43 6.17 -5.62 18.99
C ASP A 43 5.85 -6.75 18.00
N TRP A 44 4.72 -7.41 18.24
CA TRP A 44 4.21 -8.46 17.36
C TRP A 44 3.56 -7.94 16.07
N ASN A 45 3.32 -6.63 15.96
CA ASN A 45 2.57 -6.04 14.85
C ASN A 45 3.45 -5.21 13.90
N SER A 46 4.74 -5.05 14.22
CA SER A 46 5.62 -4.07 13.56
C SER A 46 4.96 -2.68 13.55
N GLN A 47 4.45 -2.26 14.70
CA GLN A 47 3.59 -1.11 14.96
C GLN A 47 2.25 -1.19 14.22
N ILE A 48 2.15 -0.62 13.03
CA ILE A 48 0.97 -0.69 12.16
C ILE A 48 1.33 -1.41 10.86
N MET A 49 1.99 -2.56 11.00
CA MET A 49 2.50 -3.39 9.91
C MET A 49 3.45 -2.62 8.98
N ASN A 50 4.29 -1.76 9.55
CA ASN A 50 5.19 -0.88 8.80
C ASN A 50 6.66 -1.01 9.18
N VAL A 51 7.02 -1.30 10.43
CA VAL A 51 8.43 -1.35 10.87
C VAL A 51 9.10 -2.69 10.49
N ASN A 52 9.18 -2.97 9.19
CA ASN A 52 9.60 -4.27 8.66
C ASN A 52 11.06 -4.61 8.97
N ILE A 53 11.99 -3.63 8.91
CA ILE A 53 13.42 -3.85 9.22
C ILE A 53 13.76 -3.70 10.71
N GLY A 54 12.76 -3.49 11.56
CA GLY A 54 12.95 -3.17 12.97
C GLY A 54 13.35 -1.70 13.25
N HIS A 55 13.34 -1.35 14.53
CA HIS A 55 13.69 -0.02 15.03
C HIS A 55 15.21 0.16 15.19
N GLY A 56 15.69 1.39 15.04
CA GLY A 56 17.08 1.78 15.35
C GLY A 56 18.13 1.37 14.31
N ASN A 57 17.74 1.04 13.08
CA ASN A 57 18.66 0.67 12.01
C ASN A 57 19.57 1.85 11.64
N ARG A 58 20.87 1.72 11.95
CA ARG A 58 21.87 2.79 11.73
C ARG A 58 22.05 3.16 10.28
N HIS A 59 21.99 2.20 9.36
CA HIS A 59 22.16 2.47 7.93
C HIS A 59 21.10 3.46 7.42
N VAL A 60 19.84 3.29 7.85
CA VAL A 60 18.74 4.20 7.49
C VAL A 60 18.87 5.55 8.18
N ILE A 61 19.20 5.57 9.48
CA ILE A 61 19.38 6.80 10.25
C ILE A 61 20.51 7.67 9.66
N ASP A 62 21.65 7.05 9.34
CA ASP A 62 22.81 7.75 8.78
C ASP A 62 22.51 8.29 7.38
N ALA A 63 21.75 7.55 6.55
CA ALA A 63 21.30 8.01 5.25
C ALA A 63 20.37 9.24 5.35
N ILE A 64 19.46 9.25 6.33
CA ILE A 64 18.59 10.41 6.61
C ILE A 64 19.43 11.61 7.03
N HIS A 65 20.38 11.42 7.95
CA HIS A 65 21.26 12.49 8.43
C HIS A 65 22.08 13.12 7.31
N ALA A 66 22.75 12.28 6.50
CA ALA A 66 23.54 12.75 5.36
C ALA A 66 22.68 13.50 4.34
N GLN A 67 21.45 13.04 4.10
CA GLN A 67 20.52 13.74 3.20
C GLN A 67 20.03 15.06 3.79
N ALA A 68 19.81 15.15 5.10
CA ALA A 68 19.41 16.37 5.80
C ALA A 68 20.51 17.45 5.73
N GLU A 69 21.79 17.04 5.86
CA GLU A 69 22.94 17.93 5.69
C GLU A 69 23.10 18.42 4.24
N ALA A 70 22.89 17.53 3.27
CA ALA A 70 23.12 17.84 1.86
C ALA A 70 21.96 18.63 1.22
N LEU A 71 20.73 18.17 1.40
CA LEU A 71 19.52 18.79 0.84
C LEU A 71 18.28 18.28 1.60
N PRO A 72 17.81 19.00 2.63
CA PRO A 72 16.66 18.57 3.42
C PRO A 72 15.38 18.63 2.59
N TYR A 73 15.20 19.65 1.76
CA TYR A 73 14.01 19.84 0.93
C TYR A 73 14.31 20.61 -0.36
N VAL A 74 13.59 20.25 -1.42
CA VAL A 74 13.46 21.00 -2.67
C VAL A 74 12.07 20.74 -3.24
N SER A 75 11.53 21.64 -4.06
CA SER A 75 10.20 21.47 -4.66
C SER A 75 10.12 20.20 -5.51
N SER A 76 8.91 19.62 -5.56
CA SER A 76 8.63 18.33 -6.22
C SER A 76 8.85 18.31 -7.74
N PHE A 77 9.02 19.48 -8.36
CA PHE A 77 9.31 19.62 -9.79
C PHE A 77 10.82 19.58 -10.11
N MET A 78 11.69 19.57 -9.08
CA MET A 78 13.13 19.53 -9.27
C MET A 78 13.66 18.09 -9.31
N ALA A 79 14.75 17.91 -10.04
CA ALA A 79 15.50 16.66 -10.08
C ALA A 79 16.47 16.58 -8.89
N THR A 80 16.60 15.40 -8.30
CA THR A 80 17.60 15.10 -7.26
C THR A 80 18.20 13.74 -7.52
N ARG A 81 19.46 13.54 -7.10
CA ARG A 81 20.16 12.26 -7.22
C ARG A 81 19.38 11.12 -6.55
N VAL A 82 18.96 11.33 -5.30
CA VAL A 82 18.22 10.33 -4.50
C VAL A 82 16.89 9.94 -5.14
N ARG A 83 16.23 10.85 -5.86
CA ARG A 83 15.00 10.55 -6.61
C ARG A 83 15.25 9.62 -7.79
N GLY A 84 16.31 9.87 -8.55
CA GLY A 84 16.72 8.99 -9.65
C GLY A 84 17.09 7.60 -9.15
N GLU A 85 17.95 7.52 -8.14
CA GLU A 85 18.43 6.27 -7.55
C GLU A 85 17.30 5.42 -6.95
N LEU A 86 16.39 6.03 -6.17
CA LEU A 86 15.24 5.29 -5.65
C LEU A 86 14.29 4.85 -6.76
N GLY A 87 14.08 5.69 -7.78
CA GLY A 87 13.26 5.33 -8.94
C GLY A 87 13.79 4.08 -9.66
N GLU A 88 15.11 4.02 -9.87
CA GLU A 88 15.78 2.85 -10.44
C GLU A 88 15.62 1.61 -9.55
N LYS A 89 15.93 1.72 -8.25
CA LYS A 89 15.77 0.61 -7.30
C LYS A 89 14.34 0.06 -7.26
N LEU A 90 13.33 0.93 -7.29
CA LEU A 90 11.92 0.51 -7.32
C LEU A 90 11.56 -0.21 -8.62
N ALA A 91 12.06 0.26 -9.77
CA ALA A 91 11.87 -0.43 -11.04
C ALA A 91 12.57 -1.81 -11.10
N GLU A 92 13.64 -2.02 -10.33
CA GLU A 92 14.32 -3.33 -10.24
C GLU A 92 13.55 -4.34 -9.38
N ILE A 93 12.94 -3.89 -8.27
CA ILE A 93 12.30 -4.81 -7.31
C ILE A 93 10.81 -5.04 -7.61
N THR A 94 10.17 -4.15 -8.37
CA THR A 94 8.77 -4.33 -8.77
C THR A 94 8.66 -5.34 -9.89
N PRO A 95 7.57 -6.13 -9.96
CA PRO A 95 7.45 -7.20 -10.94
C PRO A 95 7.26 -6.68 -12.37
N GLY A 96 7.77 -7.45 -13.34
CA GLY A 96 7.53 -7.22 -14.76
C GLY A 96 8.16 -5.94 -15.29
N ASP A 97 7.34 -5.07 -15.88
CA ASP A 97 7.74 -3.86 -16.60
C ASP A 97 7.25 -2.56 -15.92
N LEU A 98 6.89 -2.64 -14.64
CA LEU A 98 6.69 -1.48 -13.76
C LEU A 98 7.96 -0.61 -13.76
N ARG A 99 7.83 0.68 -14.10
CA ARG A 99 8.99 1.49 -14.52
C ARG A 99 9.10 2.88 -13.91
N LYS A 100 8.06 3.72 -14.00
CA LYS A 100 8.11 5.09 -13.46
C LYS A 100 7.33 5.17 -12.16
N THR A 101 7.87 5.88 -11.19
CA THR A 101 7.27 6.04 -9.85
C THR A 101 6.87 7.48 -9.60
N PHE A 102 5.61 7.69 -9.22
CA PHE A 102 5.10 8.93 -8.65
C PHE A 102 5.10 8.82 -7.11
N PHE A 103 5.79 9.75 -6.43
CA PHE A 103 5.93 9.72 -4.98
C PHE A 103 4.84 10.55 -4.27
N THR A 104 4.27 9.99 -3.21
CA THR A 104 3.26 10.61 -2.34
C THR A 104 3.73 10.64 -0.89
N LEU A 105 2.89 11.11 0.04
CA LEU A 105 3.24 11.23 1.46
C LEU A 105 2.85 9.98 2.26
N GLY A 106 2.02 9.11 1.70
CA GLY A 106 1.52 7.91 2.35
C GLY A 106 0.66 7.07 1.43
N GLY A 107 0.15 5.96 1.97
CA GLY A 107 -0.63 4.98 1.21
C GLY A 107 -1.97 5.52 0.72
N ALA A 108 -2.67 6.32 1.53
CA ALA A 108 -3.98 6.85 1.15
C ALA A 108 -3.89 7.79 -0.06
N GLU A 109 -2.93 8.72 -0.06
CA GLU A 109 -2.67 9.58 -1.22
C GLU A 109 -2.13 8.80 -2.42
N ALA A 110 -1.36 7.73 -2.19
CA ALA A 110 -0.90 6.85 -3.26
C ALA A 110 -2.09 6.16 -3.95
N VAL A 111 -3.05 5.61 -3.19
CA VAL A 111 -4.27 5.01 -3.75
C VAL A 111 -5.07 6.03 -4.55
N GLU A 112 -5.30 7.23 -4.01
CA GLU A 112 -6.05 8.26 -4.74
C GLU A 112 -5.37 8.67 -6.05
N ASN A 113 -4.04 8.80 -6.06
CA ASN A 113 -3.31 9.11 -7.28
C ASN A 113 -3.28 7.92 -8.26
N ALA A 114 -3.26 6.67 -7.78
CA ALA A 114 -3.37 5.49 -8.63
C ALA A 114 -4.74 5.43 -9.34
N MET A 115 -5.84 5.65 -8.61
CA MET A 115 -7.18 5.72 -9.20
C MET A 115 -7.27 6.86 -10.22
N LYS A 116 -6.69 8.03 -9.90
CA LYS A 116 -6.68 9.18 -10.80
C LYS A 116 -5.88 8.91 -12.08
N ILE A 117 -4.69 8.31 -11.97
CA ILE A 117 -3.87 7.90 -13.11
C ILE A 117 -4.65 6.94 -13.99
N ALA A 118 -5.29 5.92 -13.41
CA ALA A 118 -6.07 4.96 -14.17
C ALA A 118 -7.20 5.62 -14.96
N ARG A 119 -7.91 6.58 -14.35
CA ARG A 119 -8.98 7.34 -15.03
C ARG A 119 -8.44 8.25 -16.14
N MET A 120 -7.29 8.90 -15.94
CA MET A 120 -6.65 9.72 -16.98
C MET A 120 -6.26 8.91 -18.21
N VAL A 121 -5.62 7.74 -18.00
CA VAL A 121 -5.12 6.89 -19.08
C VAL A 121 -6.26 6.26 -19.86
N THR A 122 -7.30 5.79 -19.15
CA THR A 122 -8.41 5.05 -19.80
C THR A 122 -9.52 5.95 -20.32
N GLY A 123 -9.66 7.17 -19.79
CA GLY A 123 -10.81 8.04 -20.02
C GLY A 123 -12.11 7.52 -19.38
N ARG A 124 -12.02 6.52 -18.48
CA ARG A 124 -13.14 5.86 -17.81
C ARG A 124 -13.21 6.32 -16.36
N ASP A 125 -14.37 6.18 -15.73
CA ASP A 125 -14.59 6.75 -14.39
C ASP A 125 -14.53 5.73 -13.26
N LYS A 126 -15.11 4.54 -13.48
CA LYS A 126 -15.42 3.63 -12.38
C LYS A 126 -14.19 2.85 -11.91
N ILE A 127 -14.08 2.68 -10.61
CA ILE A 127 -13.09 1.80 -9.98
C ILE A 127 -13.84 0.71 -9.24
N VAL A 128 -13.56 -0.54 -9.59
CA VAL A 128 -14.14 -1.72 -8.91
C VAL A 128 -13.18 -2.17 -7.82
N THR A 129 -13.69 -2.30 -6.60
CA THR A 129 -12.96 -2.73 -5.40
C THR A 129 -13.81 -3.75 -4.62
N ARG A 130 -13.45 -4.06 -3.37
CA ARG A 130 -14.17 -5.01 -2.53
C ARG A 130 -14.85 -4.35 -1.34
N TYR A 131 -15.93 -4.98 -0.87
CA TYR A 131 -16.35 -4.83 0.53
C TYR A 131 -15.20 -5.22 1.47
N ARG A 132 -15.19 -4.77 2.73
CA ARG A 132 -14.11 -5.00 3.73
C ARG A 132 -12.68 -4.56 3.39
N ALA A 133 -12.35 -4.19 2.15
CA ALA A 133 -11.01 -3.71 1.78
C ALA A 133 -10.61 -2.48 2.59
N TYR A 134 -9.31 -2.28 2.80
CA TYR A 134 -8.79 -1.04 3.35
C TYR A 134 -7.73 -0.44 2.43
N HIS A 135 -8.00 0.79 1.99
CA HIS A 135 -7.13 1.53 1.08
C HIS A 135 -6.67 2.89 1.62
N GLY A 136 -7.04 3.23 2.85
CA GLY A 136 -6.66 4.50 3.48
C GLY A 136 -7.82 5.21 4.16
N ALA A 137 -7.57 6.43 4.64
CA ALA A 137 -8.49 7.21 5.46
C ALA A 137 -8.79 8.62 4.90
N THR A 138 -8.25 8.99 3.74
CA THR A 138 -8.70 10.17 2.99
C THR A 138 -10.06 9.89 2.33
N ALA A 139 -10.79 10.92 1.91
CA ALA A 139 -12.16 10.74 1.40
C ALA A 139 -12.23 9.77 0.20
N GLY A 140 -11.29 9.86 -0.75
CA GLY A 140 -11.24 8.97 -1.90
C GLY A 140 -10.75 7.57 -1.54
N ALA A 141 -9.69 7.46 -0.75
CA ALA A 141 -9.15 6.17 -0.31
C ALA A 141 -10.12 5.38 0.59
N ALA A 142 -10.79 6.05 1.53
CA ALA A 142 -11.80 5.43 2.37
C ALA A 142 -13.06 5.06 1.57
N SER A 143 -13.41 5.86 0.56
CA SER A 143 -14.45 5.48 -0.41
C SER A 143 -14.04 4.24 -1.20
N ALA A 144 -12.79 4.12 -1.65
CA ALA A 144 -12.30 2.89 -2.27
C ALA A 144 -12.26 1.69 -1.31
N GLY A 145 -12.13 1.94 0.00
CA GLY A 145 -12.29 0.93 1.03
C GLY A 145 -13.72 0.35 1.11
N GLY A 146 -13.84 -0.72 1.88
CA GLY A 146 -15.10 -1.41 2.14
C GLY A 146 -15.33 -1.73 3.62
N ASP A 147 -14.38 -1.42 4.50
CA ASP A 147 -14.49 -1.66 5.94
C ASP A 147 -15.31 -0.57 6.67
N PRO A 148 -15.83 -0.84 7.89
CA PRO A 148 -16.74 0.06 8.61
C PRO A 148 -16.20 1.47 8.88
N ARG A 149 -14.88 1.69 8.84
CA ARG A 149 -14.27 3.01 9.02
C ARG A 149 -14.66 4.00 7.92
N ARG A 150 -15.16 3.53 6.78
CA ARG A 150 -15.70 4.41 5.72
C ARG A 150 -17.06 5.03 6.07
N LEU A 151 -17.85 4.39 6.94
CA LEU A 151 -19.26 4.76 7.16
C LEU A 151 -19.47 6.22 7.58
N PRO A 152 -18.61 6.82 8.44
CA PRO A 152 -18.73 8.24 8.79
C PRO A 152 -18.41 9.22 7.64
N LEU A 153 -17.85 8.74 6.52
CA LEU A 153 -17.46 9.55 5.36
C LEU A 153 -18.50 9.49 4.23
N GLU A 154 -19.65 8.86 4.46
CA GLU A 154 -20.72 8.76 3.47
C GLU A 154 -21.55 10.06 3.37
N PRO A 155 -21.99 10.48 2.16
CA PRO A 155 -21.84 9.79 0.88
C PRO A 155 -20.39 9.84 0.37
N GLY A 156 -19.85 8.69 0.00
CA GLY A 156 -18.52 8.55 -0.57
C GLY A 156 -18.44 8.99 -2.04
N VAL A 157 -17.31 8.68 -2.65
CA VAL A 157 -17.04 8.95 -4.07
C VAL A 157 -17.98 8.13 -4.98
N PRO A 158 -18.71 8.77 -5.92
CA PRO A 158 -19.81 8.11 -6.65
C PRO A 158 -19.37 7.08 -7.68
N TRP A 159 -18.10 7.10 -8.13
CA TRP A 159 -17.57 6.17 -9.13
C TRP A 159 -16.90 4.93 -8.53
N ILE A 160 -17.01 4.71 -7.21
CA ILE A 160 -16.55 3.48 -6.57
C ILE A 160 -17.65 2.41 -6.61
N VAL A 161 -17.32 1.26 -7.18
CA VAL A 161 -18.18 0.07 -7.23
C VAL A 161 -17.55 -1.04 -6.39
N ARG A 162 -18.34 -1.78 -5.63
CA ARG A 162 -17.84 -2.82 -4.71
C ARG A 162 -18.41 -4.20 -5.03
N ALA A 163 -17.53 -5.18 -5.06
CA ALA A 163 -17.87 -6.60 -5.14
C ALA A 163 -17.59 -7.31 -3.80
N HIS A 164 -18.14 -8.50 -3.61
CA HIS A 164 -17.90 -9.32 -2.42
C HIS A 164 -16.47 -9.91 -2.34
N ASP A 165 -15.95 -9.98 -1.12
CA ASP A 165 -14.63 -10.55 -0.81
C ASP A 165 -14.49 -12.05 -1.09
N PRO A 166 -13.26 -12.53 -1.40
CA PRO A 166 -12.93 -13.96 -1.44
C PRO A 166 -12.78 -14.60 -0.04
N TYR A 167 -13.69 -14.31 0.90
CA TYR A 167 -13.55 -14.76 2.29
C TYR A 167 -14.05 -16.20 2.51
N ARG A 168 -13.19 -17.22 2.36
CA ARG A 168 -13.61 -18.65 2.43
C ARG A 168 -14.42 -19.01 3.68
N TYR A 169 -14.04 -18.53 4.87
CA TYR A 169 -14.72 -18.87 6.12
C TYR A 169 -16.16 -18.33 6.19
N ARG A 170 -16.46 -17.21 5.52
CA ARG A 170 -17.80 -16.60 5.45
C ARG A 170 -18.25 -16.39 3.99
N CYS A 171 -17.84 -17.27 3.10
CA CYS A 171 -18.04 -17.09 1.66
C CYS A 171 -19.53 -17.18 1.34
N LEU A 172 -20.06 -16.23 0.56
CA LEU A 172 -21.47 -16.26 0.14
C LEU A 172 -21.75 -17.32 -0.94
N PHE A 173 -20.70 -17.87 -1.56
CA PHE A 173 -20.83 -18.65 -2.79
C PHE A 173 -20.49 -20.14 -2.63
N CYS A 174 -19.41 -20.47 -1.92
CA CYS A 174 -18.90 -21.85 -1.85
C CYS A 174 -18.57 -22.31 -0.42
N ARG A 175 -19.09 -21.62 0.62
CA ARG A 175 -18.73 -21.95 2.00
C ARG A 175 -19.14 -23.37 2.42
N GLU A 176 -20.27 -23.85 1.89
CA GLU A 176 -20.84 -25.17 2.15
C GLU A 176 -20.32 -26.25 1.18
N LEU A 177 -19.36 -25.91 0.31
CA LEU A 177 -18.74 -26.85 -0.64
C LEU A 177 -17.37 -27.30 -0.13
N ASP A 178 -16.92 -28.47 -0.58
CA ASP A 178 -15.64 -29.08 -0.18
C ASP A 178 -14.40 -28.24 -0.55
N GLY A 179 -14.53 -27.30 -1.50
CA GLY A 179 -13.43 -26.46 -1.96
C GLY A 179 -13.87 -25.08 -2.43
N CYS A 180 -12.89 -24.19 -2.62
CA CYS A 180 -13.13 -22.89 -3.25
C CYS A 180 -13.26 -23.06 -4.76
N ASN A 181 -14.38 -22.63 -5.33
CA ASN A 181 -14.65 -22.66 -6.77
C ASN A 181 -14.43 -21.31 -7.47
N LEU A 182 -13.91 -20.31 -6.76
CA LEU A 182 -13.62 -18.97 -7.29
C LEU A 182 -14.84 -18.18 -7.80
N ILE A 183 -16.08 -18.49 -7.43
CA ILE A 183 -17.27 -17.68 -7.80
C ILE A 183 -17.17 -16.22 -7.33
N CYS A 184 -16.40 -15.94 -6.28
CA CYS A 184 -16.11 -14.56 -5.87
C CYS A 184 -15.39 -13.74 -6.95
N GLU A 185 -14.66 -14.41 -7.85
CA GLU A 185 -14.06 -13.79 -9.03
C GLU A 185 -15.10 -13.57 -10.14
N ASP A 186 -15.91 -14.60 -10.45
CA ASP A 186 -17.04 -14.49 -11.37
C ASP A 186 -17.98 -13.32 -10.97
N HIS A 187 -18.13 -13.10 -9.67
CA HIS A 187 -18.91 -11.99 -9.13
C HIS A 187 -18.29 -10.62 -9.43
N ILE A 188 -16.96 -10.47 -9.42
CA ILE A 188 -16.29 -9.24 -9.84
C ILE A 188 -16.52 -9.01 -11.33
N GLU A 189 -16.33 -10.04 -12.16
CA GLU A 189 -16.59 -9.98 -13.60
C GLU A 189 -18.06 -9.56 -13.85
N GLN A 190 -19.02 -10.21 -13.19
CA GLN A 190 -20.44 -9.88 -13.29
C GLN A 190 -20.75 -8.45 -12.85
N THR A 191 -20.14 -7.97 -11.76
CA THR A 191 -20.26 -6.57 -11.32
C THR A 191 -19.75 -5.62 -12.40
N ILE A 192 -18.61 -5.91 -13.02
CA ILE A 192 -18.07 -5.10 -14.12
C ILE A 192 -19.01 -5.09 -15.32
N GLU A 193 -19.57 -6.25 -15.70
CA GLU A 193 -20.54 -6.36 -16.79
C GLU A 193 -21.80 -5.51 -16.54
N MET A 194 -22.33 -5.53 -15.31
CA MET A 194 -23.50 -4.71 -14.93
C MET A 194 -23.21 -3.20 -14.96
N GLU A 195 -21.98 -2.79 -14.64
CA GLU A 195 -21.56 -1.39 -14.68
C GLU A 195 -21.19 -0.90 -16.09
N GLY A 196 -21.10 -1.81 -17.05
CA GLY A 196 -20.57 -1.61 -18.39
C GLY A 196 -19.04 -1.58 -18.38
N PRO A 197 -18.34 -2.61 -18.91
CA PRO A 197 -16.88 -2.70 -18.89
C PRO A 197 -16.17 -1.46 -19.47
N GLN A 198 -16.78 -0.82 -20.48
CA GLN A 198 -16.29 0.41 -21.11
C GLN A 198 -16.29 1.63 -20.17
N ASN A 199 -16.95 1.56 -19.02
CA ASN A 199 -16.99 2.63 -18.02
C ASN A 199 -16.03 2.39 -16.85
N VAL A 200 -15.37 1.22 -16.79
CA VAL A 200 -14.48 0.82 -15.69
C VAL A 200 -13.03 1.10 -16.06
N ALA A 201 -12.40 2.01 -15.32
CA ALA A 201 -11.00 2.37 -15.47
C ALA A 201 -10.07 1.30 -14.87
N ALA A 202 -10.41 0.82 -13.68
CA ALA A 202 -9.57 -0.16 -13.01
C ALA A 202 -10.31 -1.07 -12.02
N VAL A 203 -9.69 -2.20 -11.75
CA VAL A 203 -9.92 -3.03 -10.56
C VAL A 203 -8.81 -2.71 -9.54
N LEU A 204 -9.19 -2.31 -8.32
CA LEU A 204 -8.29 -2.00 -7.21
C LEU A 204 -8.42 -3.05 -6.12
N LEU A 205 -7.32 -3.75 -5.80
CA LEU A 205 -7.28 -4.79 -4.78
C LEU A 205 -6.01 -4.70 -3.94
N GLU A 206 -6.08 -5.03 -2.66
CA GLU A 206 -4.88 -5.32 -1.87
C GLU A 206 -4.21 -6.59 -2.41
N GLY A 207 -2.87 -6.60 -2.52
CA GLY A 207 -2.11 -7.78 -2.94
C GLY A 207 -2.38 -8.96 -2.00
N TRP A 208 -1.97 -8.78 -0.74
CA TRP A 208 -2.56 -9.51 0.39
C TRP A 208 -3.25 -8.51 1.32
N SER A 209 -4.53 -8.77 1.61
CA SER A 209 -5.38 -7.97 2.48
C SER A 209 -4.83 -7.95 3.89
N GLY A 210 -4.87 -6.77 4.49
CA GLY A 210 -4.27 -6.51 5.79
C GLY A 210 -5.33 -6.30 6.85
N SER A 211 -5.72 -5.03 6.99
CA SER A 211 -6.69 -4.55 7.98
C SER A 211 -8.08 -5.18 7.84
N SER A 212 -8.40 -5.74 6.67
CA SER A 212 -9.63 -6.50 6.43
C SER A 212 -9.70 -7.83 7.20
N GLY A 213 -8.59 -8.26 7.81
CA GLY A 213 -8.48 -9.50 8.60
C GLY A 213 -7.75 -10.62 7.88
N LEU A 214 -6.71 -10.30 7.08
CA LEU A 214 -5.91 -11.28 6.33
C LEU A 214 -6.77 -12.23 5.46
N ILE A 215 -7.83 -11.67 4.86
CA ILE A 215 -8.81 -12.39 4.05
C ILE A 215 -8.25 -12.68 2.65
N GLN A 216 -8.06 -13.96 2.32
CA GLN A 216 -7.59 -14.43 1.03
C GLN A 216 -8.43 -15.58 0.48
N SER A 217 -8.42 -15.72 -0.85
CA SER A 217 -8.89 -16.95 -1.49
C SER A 217 -7.92 -18.10 -1.16
N PRO A 218 -8.40 -19.30 -0.84
CA PRO A 218 -7.54 -20.50 -0.78
C PRO A 218 -6.84 -20.79 -2.12
N ARG A 219 -7.37 -20.27 -3.24
CA ARG A 219 -6.81 -20.36 -4.59
C ARG A 219 -6.37 -18.96 -5.06
N ASN A 220 -5.62 -18.25 -4.23
CA ASN A 220 -5.33 -16.83 -4.43
C ASN A 220 -4.55 -16.54 -5.71
N ALA A 221 -3.56 -17.37 -6.04
CA ALA A 221 -2.79 -17.22 -7.27
C ALA A 221 -3.71 -17.25 -8.50
N GLU A 222 -4.57 -18.27 -8.58
CA GLU A 222 -5.53 -18.42 -9.67
C GLU A 222 -6.57 -17.29 -9.70
N TYR A 223 -7.02 -16.81 -8.53
CA TYR A 223 -7.92 -15.66 -8.43
C TYR A 223 -7.34 -14.42 -9.11
N PHE A 224 -6.10 -14.04 -8.79
CA PHE A 224 -5.44 -12.90 -9.43
C PHE A 224 -5.13 -13.14 -10.91
N GLN A 225 -4.74 -14.36 -11.28
CA GLN A 225 -4.47 -14.71 -12.68
C GLN A 225 -5.73 -14.62 -13.56
N ARG A 226 -6.90 -15.03 -13.04
CA ARG A 226 -8.19 -14.89 -13.72
C ARG A 226 -8.55 -13.42 -13.91
N LEU A 227 -8.47 -12.63 -12.85
CA LEU A 227 -8.72 -11.19 -12.89
C LEU A 227 -7.80 -10.46 -13.87
N ARG A 228 -6.50 -10.80 -13.88
CA ARG A 228 -5.54 -10.23 -14.83
C ARG A 228 -5.97 -10.48 -16.27
N ARG A 229 -6.28 -11.74 -16.62
CA ARG A 229 -6.77 -12.10 -17.97
C ARG A 229 -8.07 -11.40 -18.33
N TYR A 230 -8.97 -11.21 -17.37
CA TYR A 230 -10.20 -10.45 -17.58
C TYR A 230 -9.89 -8.98 -17.86
N CYS A 231 -9.11 -8.34 -17.01
CA CYS A 231 -8.68 -6.94 -17.17
C CYS A 231 -8.03 -6.69 -18.55
N ASP A 232 -7.17 -7.60 -19.00
CA ASP A 232 -6.51 -7.53 -20.31
C ASP A 232 -7.52 -7.53 -21.47
N ARG A 233 -8.54 -8.41 -21.43
CA ARG A 233 -9.55 -8.50 -22.49
C ARG A 233 -10.40 -7.24 -22.63
N HIS A 234 -10.62 -6.51 -21.54
CA HIS A 234 -11.53 -5.36 -21.50
C HIS A 234 -10.79 -3.99 -21.46
N GLY A 235 -9.45 -4.00 -21.48
CA GLY A 235 -8.64 -2.79 -21.32
C GLY A 235 -8.93 -2.08 -20.00
N ILE A 236 -9.19 -2.85 -18.94
CA ILE A 236 -9.37 -2.37 -17.57
C ILE A 236 -8.01 -2.50 -16.89
N LEU A 237 -7.57 -1.48 -16.16
CA LEU A 237 -6.29 -1.53 -15.46
C LEU A 237 -6.41 -2.33 -14.15
N LEU A 238 -5.36 -3.04 -13.77
CA LEU A 238 -5.24 -3.70 -12.47
C LEU A 238 -4.34 -2.86 -11.56
N ILE A 239 -4.93 -2.31 -10.50
CA ILE A 239 -4.22 -1.60 -9.43
C ILE A 239 -4.06 -2.56 -8.25
N ILE A 240 -2.81 -2.83 -7.85
CA ILE A 240 -2.53 -3.63 -6.65
C ILE A 240 -1.99 -2.74 -5.54
N ASP A 241 -2.71 -2.75 -4.43
CA ASP A 241 -2.32 -2.10 -3.18
C ASP A 241 -1.43 -3.02 -2.35
N GLU A 242 -0.12 -2.78 -2.44
CA GLU A 242 0.93 -3.46 -1.68
C GLU A 242 1.36 -2.62 -0.45
N VAL A 243 0.56 -1.64 -0.01
CA VAL A 243 0.91 -0.77 1.11
C VAL A 243 1.23 -1.58 2.37
N MET A 244 0.51 -2.67 2.65
CA MET A 244 0.82 -3.53 3.79
C MET A 244 1.63 -4.78 3.41
N SER A 245 1.34 -5.35 2.24
CA SER A 245 1.80 -6.67 1.82
C SER A 245 3.15 -6.66 1.10
N GLY A 246 3.62 -5.49 0.69
CA GLY A 246 4.92 -5.30 0.05
C GLY A 246 6.11 -5.29 1.02
N PHE A 247 7.28 -5.15 0.43
CA PHE A 247 8.60 -5.12 1.06
C PHE A 247 8.86 -6.32 1.98
N GLY A 248 8.70 -7.54 1.45
CA GLY A 248 9.11 -8.76 2.15
C GLY A 248 8.08 -9.37 3.08
N ARG A 249 6.95 -8.70 3.33
CA ARG A 249 5.96 -9.13 4.35
C ARG A 249 5.46 -10.56 4.15
N THR A 250 5.33 -10.99 2.90
CA THR A 250 4.85 -12.33 2.54
C THR A 250 5.97 -13.27 2.05
N GLY A 251 7.23 -12.90 2.22
CA GLY A 251 8.38 -13.69 1.75
C GLY A 251 8.72 -13.51 0.26
N LYS A 252 8.14 -12.49 -0.39
CA LYS A 252 8.57 -11.94 -1.70
C LYS A 252 8.63 -10.41 -1.58
N TRP A 253 9.21 -9.71 -2.55
CA TRP A 253 9.22 -8.23 -2.54
C TRP A 253 7.81 -7.69 -2.47
N PHE A 254 6.88 -8.25 -3.26
CA PHE A 254 5.48 -7.89 -3.28
C PHE A 254 4.60 -9.14 -3.27
N ALA A 255 3.47 -9.10 -2.56
CA ALA A 255 2.65 -10.29 -2.40
C ALA A 255 2.02 -10.78 -3.71
N ILE A 256 1.74 -9.89 -4.65
CA ILE A 256 1.23 -10.23 -5.98
C ILE A 256 2.16 -11.17 -6.75
N GLU A 257 3.46 -11.18 -6.46
CA GLU A 257 4.40 -12.10 -7.06
C GLU A 257 4.10 -13.57 -6.70
N HIS A 258 3.37 -13.86 -5.61
CA HIS A 258 2.90 -15.22 -5.32
C HIS A 258 1.84 -15.72 -6.31
N ALA A 259 1.24 -14.81 -7.08
CA ALA A 259 0.28 -15.15 -8.12
C ALA A 259 0.91 -15.17 -9.53
N ASP A 260 2.20 -14.83 -9.67
CA ASP A 260 2.85 -14.62 -10.96
C ASP A 260 2.08 -13.63 -11.86
N VAL A 261 1.53 -12.56 -11.26
CA VAL A 261 0.78 -11.50 -11.93
C VAL A 261 1.56 -10.19 -11.87
N VAL A 262 1.67 -9.52 -13.01
CA VAL A 262 2.19 -8.16 -13.11
C VAL A 262 1.00 -7.20 -13.15
N PRO A 263 0.82 -6.28 -12.19
CA PRO A 263 -0.24 -5.27 -12.26
C PRO A 263 0.13 -4.14 -13.21
N ASP A 264 -0.85 -3.30 -13.56
CA ASP A 264 -0.61 -2.11 -14.37
C ASP A 264 -0.11 -0.95 -13.50
N ILE A 265 -0.64 -0.87 -12.27
CA ILE A 265 -0.27 0.12 -11.27
C ILE A 265 -0.08 -0.58 -9.92
N MET A 266 1.00 -0.24 -9.22
CA MET A 266 1.30 -0.74 -7.87
C MET A 266 1.39 0.41 -6.88
N VAL A 267 0.70 0.27 -5.74
CA VAL A 267 0.68 1.26 -4.65
C VAL A 267 1.53 0.74 -3.49
N MET A 268 2.38 1.60 -2.93
CA MET A 268 3.35 1.27 -1.90
C MET A 268 3.39 2.34 -0.80
N ALA A 269 3.65 1.94 0.45
CA ALA A 269 4.01 2.81 1.57
C ALA A 269 4.61 1.92 2.69
N LYS A 270 4.40 2.27 3.97
CA LYS A 270 4.77 1.47 5.16
C LYS A 270 6.19 0.88 5.10
N GLY A 271 6.31 -0.39 4.70
CA GLY A 271 7.58 -1.11 4.56
C GLY A 271 8.58 -0.42 3.61
N LEU A 272 8.10 0.45 2.70
CA LEU A 272 8.91 1.28 1.82
C LEU A 272 9.99 2.06 2.59
N THR A 273 9.64 2.64 3.74
CA THR A 273 10.57 3.39 4.60
C THR A 273 10.74 2.74 5.98
N SER A 274 10.13 1.57 6.19
CA SER A 274 9.92 0.97 7.50
C SER A 274 9.39 1.93 8.58
N GLY A 275 8.60 2.95 8.19
CA GLY A 275 8.09 3.98 9.09
C GLY A 275 9.09 5.02 9.58
N TYR A 276 10.34 5.02 9.11
CA TYR A 276 11.36 6.00 9.54
C TYR A 276 10.99 7.42 9.10
N LEU A 277 10.42 7.56 7.90
CA LEU A 277 9.86 8.82 7.38
C LEU A 277 8.60 8.54 6.54
N PRO A 278 7.64 9.47 6.49
CA PRO A 278 6.41 9.28 5.72
C PRO A 278 6.69 9.30 4.22
N LEU A 279 6.28 8.24 3.53
CA LEU A 279 6.37 8.13 2.07
C LEU A 279 5.34 7.14 1.56
N GLY A 280 4.71 7.49 0.45
CA GLY A 280 3.99 6.56 -0.42
C GLY A 280 4.52 6.63 -1.84
N ALA A 281 4.15 5.67 -2.66
CA ALA A 281 4.56 5.60 -4.05
C ALA A 281 3.50 4.91 -4.91
N VAL A 282 3.40 5.35 -6.15
CA VAL A 282 2.62 4.72 -7.22
C VAL A 282 3.59 4.41 -8.34
N THR A 283 3.89 3.14 -8.56
CA THR A 283 4.69 2.70 -9.70
C THR A 283 3.77 2.20 -10.79
N VAL A 284 4.02 2.64 -12.02
CA VAL A 284 3.21 2.32 -13.19
C VAL A 284 4.05 1.64 -14.25
N ARG A 285 3.39 0.80 -15.07
CA ARG A 285 4.02 0.21 -16.26
C ARG A 285 4.46 1.28 -17.26
N ARG A 286 5.33 0.87 -18.17
CA ARG A 286 5.92 1.76 -19.18
C ARG A 286 4.86 2.44 -20.05
N ASP A 287 3.89 1.71 -20.55
CA ASP A 287 2.81 2.24 -21.40
C ASP A 287 1.98 3.34 -20.70
N ILE A 288 1.65 3.16 -19.42
CA ILE A 288 1.00 4.18 -18.60
C ILE A 288 1.92 5.38 -18.38
N ALA A 289 3.21 5.13 -18.18
CA ALA A 289 4.19 6.18 -18.00
C ALA A 289 4.39 7.03 -19.28
N ASP A 290 4.38 6.39 -20.44
CA ASP A 290 4.58 7.00 -21.76
C ASP A 290 3.34 7.83 -22.16
N HIS A 291 2.14 7.47 -21.70
CA HIS A 291 0.94 8.30 -21.87
C HIS A 291 1.16 9.75 -21.38
N PHE A 292 1.91 9.93 -20.30
CA PHE A 292 2.18 11.25 -19.71
C PHE A 292 3.36 11.99 -20.35
N ASP A 293 4.00 11.43 -21.39
CA ASP A 293 4.98 12.18 -22.17
C ASP A 293 4.28 13.23 -23.06
N ASP A 294 3.05 12.93 -23.52
CA ASP A 294 2.21 13.83 -24.34
C ASP A 294 0.97 14.39 -23.62
N HIS A 295 0.64 13.90 -22.41
CA HIS A 295 -0.51 14.33 -21.63
C HIS A 295 -0.10 14.83 -20.24
N THR A 296 -0.70 15.92 -19.77
CA THR A 296 -0.42 16.43 -18.42
C THR A 296 -0.86 15.43 -17.35
N LEU A 297 0.09 14.95 -16.54
CA LEU A 297 -0.21 14.27 -15.29
C LEU A 297 -0.76 15.30 -14.28
N TRP A 298 -2.08 15.35 -14.10
CA TRP A 298 -2.71 16.24 -13.10
C TRP A 298 -2.60 15.67 -11.69
N ALA A 299 -1.37 15.43 -11.24
CA ALA A 299 -1.01 14.99 -9.90
C ALA A 299 0.12 15.83 -9.34
N GLY A 300 -0.04 16.29 -8.10
CA GLY A 300 0.94 17.15 -7.45
C GLY A 300 0.70 17.22 -5.95
N LEU A 301 1.80 17.18 -5.20
CA LEU A 301 1.84 17.25 -3.74
C LEU A 301 3.08 18.09 -3.38
N THR A 302 2.96 19.01 -2.42
CA THR A 302 4.07 19.88 -2.00
C THR A 302 5.31 19.07 -1.60
N TYR A 303 5.11 17.99 -0.84
CA TYR A 303 6.18 17.10 -0.37
C TYR A 303 6.38 15.85 -1.25
N GLY A 304 5.78 15.82 -2.45
CA GLY A 304 5.99 14.72 -3.40
C GLY A 304 7.47 14.62 -3.78
N GLY A 305 8.09 13.47 -3.52
CA GLY A 305 9.52 13.28 -3.78
C GLY A 305 10.45 13.96 -2.77
N HIS A 306 10.02 14.15 -1.52
CA HIS A 306 10.82 14.76 -0.46
C HIS A 306 12.18 14.04 -0.26
N PRO A 307 13.34 14.71 -0.46
CA PRO A 307 14.66 14.04 -0.50
C PRO A 307 14.97 13.16 0.71
N MET A 308 14.72 13.62 1.94
CA MET A 308 14.95 12.80 3.15
C MET A 308 14.13 11.50 3.16
N CYS A 309 12.85 11.56 2.77
CA CYS A 309 12.00 10.38 2.70
C CYS A 309 12.50 9.39 1.63
N LEU A 310 12.98 9.90 0.49
CA LEU A 310 13.56 9.06 -0.56
C LEU A 310 14.88 8.41 -0.12
N ALA A 311 15.70 9.12 0.67
CA ALA A 311 16.92 8.55 1.26
C ALA A 311 16.60 7.43 2.25
N ALA A 312 15.61 7.63 3.12
CA ALA A 312 15.14 6.60 4.04
C ALA A 312 14.66 5.34 3.29
N ALA A 313 13.87 5.52 2.23
CA ALA A 313 13.39 4.41 1.42
C ALA A 313 14.52 3.69 0.68
N SER A 314 15.45 4.45 0.07
CA SER A 314 16.60 3.89 -0.64
C SER A 314 17.47 3.03 0.28
N ALA A 315 17.74 3.51 1.50
CA ALA A 315 18.47 2.76 2.51
C ALA A 315 17.68 1.55 3.05
N CYS A 316 16.35 1.63 3.15
CA CYS A 316 15.53 0.46 3.50
C CYS A 316 15.64 -0.65 2.45
N VAL A 317 15.58 -0.31 1.15
CA VAL A 317 15.80 -1.28 0.06
C VAL A 317 17.15 -1.97 0.19
N ASP A 318 18.20 -1.22 0.54
CA ASP A 318 19.53 -1.79 0.76
C ASP A 318 19.56 -2.73 1.97
N VAL A 319 18.90 -2.38 3.08
CA VAL A 319 18.78 -3.26 4.25
C VAL A 319 18.06 -4.57 3.90
N TYR A 320 16.93 -4.51 3.17
CA TYR A 320 16.23 -5.74 2.74
C TYR A 320 17.14 -6.68 1.95
N ARG A 321 17.95 -6.13 1.04
CA ARG A 321 18.90 -6.88 0.20
C ARG A 321 20.08 -7.42 1.02
N ASN A 322 20.76 -6.54 1.77
CA ASN A 322 22.00 -6.87 2.48
C ASN A 322 21.77 -7.89 3.61
N ASP A 323 20.63 -7.77 4.30
CA ASP A 323 20.32 -8.61 5.45
C ASP A 323 19.48 -9.85 5.07
N ASN A 324 19.20 -10.05 3.77
CA ASN A 324 18.37 -11.16 3.23
C ASN A 324 17.02 -11.28 3.97
N LEU A 325 16.36 -10.14 4.21
CA LEU A 325 15.17 -10.10 5.06
C LEU A 325 13.96 -10.78 4.43
N ILE A 326 13.87 -10.81 3.10
CA ILE A 326 12.75 -11.40 2.37
C ILE A 326 12.83 -12.92 2.47
N GLU A 327 14.01 -13.49 2.25
CA GLU A 327 14.30 -14.92 2.40
C GLU A 327 14.07 -15.35 3.85
N ARG A 328 14.52 -14.54 4.81
CA ARG A 328 14.26 -14.78 6.23
C ARG A 328 12.77 -14.76 6.55
N ALA A 329 12.00 -13.81 6.01
CA ALA A 329 10.56 -13.75 6.20
C ALA A 329 9.87 -15.00 5.63
N ALA A 330 10.27 -15.46 4.43
CA ALA A 330 9.76 -16.69 3.84
C ALA A 330 10.05 -17.93 4.71
N GLN A 331 11.28 -18.06 5.23
CA GLN A 331 11.66 -19.17 6.10
C GLN A 331 10.94 -19.18 7.44
N MET A 332 10.77 -18.00 8.05
CA MET A 332 10.09 -17.86 9.35
C MET A 332 8.58 -18.07 9.22
N GLY A 333 7.97 -17.65 8.11
CA GLY A 333 6.53 -17.79 7.88
C GLY A 333 6.04 -19.22 7.59
N GLN A 334 6.95 -20.17 7.35
CA GLN A 334 6.63 -21.59 7.16
C GLN A 334 6.50 -22.38 8.48
N ARG A 335 6.94 -21.80 9.61
CA ARG A 335 6.94 -22.45 10.93
C ARG A 335 5.68 -22.14 11.72
#